data_AF-A0A942UTI4-F1
#
_entry.id   AF-A0A942UTI4-F1
#
_cell.length_a   1.000
_cell.length_b   1.000
_cell.length_c   1.000
_cell.angle_alpha   90.00
_cell.angle_beta   90.00
_cell.angle_gamma   90.00
#
_symmetry.space_group_name_H-M   'P 1'
#
loop_
_entity.id
_entity.type
_entity.pdbx_description
1 polymer ?
#
loop_
_entity_poly.entity_id
_entity_poly.type
_entity_poly.pdbx_seq_one_letter_code
_entity_poly.pdbx_strand_id
1 'polypeptide(L)'
;MNKIDKLSNILERLNTEQITEELRQEALELVKDINPLELSMAEQKLIEKGMKPEDLRHLCDIHMEVLKDELDKLKMKIDEGHVLYTLIAEHDEILGFLTELDSLNLRIQDMDRYDKNSDEFKRLKELSLNILSAEKHHQREEDVLFLEMEKRDITGPTRIMKMEHDELRERKHLLKDLSHGVEYMEFGEFKSKLDEVSKYIVFNLRDHIYKENYILYPTALESIDQIDAWDEMRNRCDDIGYCSFTPNM
;
A
#
# COMPACT_ATOMS: atom_id res chain seq x y z
N MET A 1 -5.97 -2.60 30.61
CA MET A 1 -6.14 -2.51 29.15
C MET A 1 -4.83 -2.93 28.51
N ASN A 2 -4.82 -4.00 27.72
CA ASN A 2 -3.58 -4.46 27.09
C ASN A 2 -3.14 -3.48 25.97
N LYS A 3 -1.93 -3.62 25.43
CA LYS A 3 -1.42 -2.73 24.36
C LYS A 3 -2.36 -2.70 23.14
N ILE A 4 -2.84 -3.86 22.71
CA ILE A 4 -3.77 -4.02 21.57
C ILE A 4 -5.10 -3.29 21.82
N ASP A 5 -5.63 -3.32 23.05
CA ASP A 5 -6.85 -2.63 23.43
C ASP A 5 -6.68 -1.11 23.43
N LYS A 6 -5.53 -0.62 23.92
CA LYS A 6 -5.17 0.81 23.86
C LYS A 6 -5.05 1.26 22.42
N LEU A 7 -4.39 0.44 21.59
CA LEU A 7 -4.23 0.72 20.16
C LEU A 7 -5.60 0.79 19.52
N SER A 8 -6.40 -0.26 19.64
CA SER A 8 -7.77 -0.30 19.11
C SER A 8 -8.58 0.95 19.49
N ASN A 9 -8.48 1.43 20.74
CA ASN A 9 -9.20 2.63 21.19
C ASN A 9 -8.71 3.91 20.51
N ILE A 10 -7.38 4.10 20.39
CA ILE A 10 -6.82 5.24 19.67
C ILE A 10 -7.18 5.19 18.18
N LEU A 11 -7.12 4.01 17.56
CA LEU A 11 -7.50 3.82 16.16
C LEU A 11 -8.98 4.18 15.92
N GLU A 12 -9.86 3.81 16.86
CA GLU A 12 -11.29 4.20 16.82
C GLU A 12 -11.49 5.72 16.94
N ARG A 13 -10.72 6.39 17.82
CA ARG A 13 -10.77 7.85 17.97
C ARG A 13 -10.24 8.59 16.75
N LEU A 14 -9.15 8.12 16.15
CA LEU A 14 -8.59 8.71 14.91
C LEU A 14 -9.57 8.68 13.73
N ASN A 15 -10.50 7.71 13.72
CA ASN A 15 -11.51 7.57 12.68
C ASN A 15 -12.81 8.33 12.95
N THR A 16 -13.12 8.58 14.22
CA THR A 16 -14.43 9.14 14.62
C THR A 16 -14.33 10.60 15.08
N GLU A 17 -13.16 11.03 15.54
CA GLU A 17 -12.89 12.37 16.04
C GLU A 17 -12.12 13.20 14.99
N GLN A 18 -12.17 14.52 15.12
CA GLN A 18 -11.30 15.39 14.34
C GLN A 18 -9.85 15.15 14.75
N ILE A 19 -8.98 14.82 13.80
CA ILE A 19 -7.55 14.55 14.07
C ILE A 19 -6.89 15.85 14.57
N THR A 20 -6.66 15.93 15.89
CA THR A 20 -5.86 17.00 16.50
C THR A 20 -4.39 16.59 16.57
N GLU A 21 -3.50 17.57 16.72
CA GLU A 21 -2.08 17.31 16.93
C GLU A 21 -1.87 16.47 18.22
N GLU A 22 -2.67 16.68 19.26
CA GLU A 22 -2.56 15.86 20.47
C GLU A 22 -2.94 14.40 20.25
N LEU A 23 -4.03 14.15 19.50
CA LEU A 23 -4.46 12.79 19.16
C LEU A 23 -3.42 12.10 18.24
N ARG A 24 -2.84 12.86 17.30
CA ARG A 24 -1.74 12.38 16.47
C ARG A 24 -0.55 11.98 17.34
N GLN A 25 -0.09 12.86 18.25
CA GLN A 25 1.03 12.55 19.16
C GLN A 25 0.73 11.36 20.08
N GLU A 26 -0.50 11.24 20.59
CA GLU A 26 -0.93 10.09 21.39
C GLU A 26 -0.81 8.77 20.60
N ALA A 27 -1.21 8.79 19.33
CA ALA A 27 -1.07 7.65 18.43
C ALA A 27 0.38 7.34 18.08
N LEU A 28 1.18 8.36 17.77
CA LEU A 28 2.62 8.21 17.49
C LEU A 28 3.34 7.55 18.67
N GLU A 29 3.11 8.03 19.90
CA GLU A 29 3.71 7.46 21.11
C GLU A 29 3.29 6.02 21.35
N LEU A 30 2.04 5.67 21.04
CA LEU A 30 1.56 4.31 21.23
C LEU A 30 2.13 3.35 20.17
N VAL A 31 2.22 3.79 18.92
CA VAL A 31 2.69 2.97 17.79
C VAL A 31 4.21 2.72 17.84
N LYS A 32 5.01 3.63 18.43
CA LYS A 32 6.46 3.46 18.61
C LYS A 32 6.85 2.13 19.26
N ASP A 33 6.02 1.65 20.18
CA ASP A 33 6.26 0.44 20.98
C ASP A 33 5.46 -0.79 20.48
N ILE A 34 4.86 -0.69 19.30
CA ILE A 34 4.01 -1.73 18.70
C ILE A 34 4.74 -2.33 17.51
N ASN A 35 4.93 -3.65 17.55
CA ASN A 35 5.48 -4.34 16.40
C ASN A 35 4.41 -4.47 15.30
N PRO A 36 4.80 -4.63 14.03
CA PRO A 36 3.86 -4.73 12.91
C PRO A 36 2.78 -5.82 13.06
N LEU A 37 3.09 -6.92 13.75
CA LEU A 37 2.13 -8.00 14.01
C LEU A 37 1.05 -7.58 15.03
N GLU A 38 1.45 -6.92 16.12
CA GLU A 38 0.52 -6.38 17.13
C GLU A 38 -0.43 -5.34 16.53
N LEU A 39 0.05 -4.56 15.56
CA LEU A 39 -0.77 -3.62 14.82
C LEU A 39 -1.81 -4.33 13.94
N SER A 40 -1.38 -5.28 13.11
CA SER A 40 -2.29 -6.07 12.28
C SER A 40 -3.38 -6.77 13.12
N MET A 41 -3.01 -7.26 14.32
CA MET A 41 -3.98 -7.81 15.26
C MET A 41 -4.98 -6.77 15.81
N ALA A 42 -4.57 -5.52 16.01
CA ALA A 42 -5.45 -4.46 16.46
C ALA A 42 -6.44 -4.02 15.37
N GLU A 43 -5.98 -3.90 14.13
CA GLU A 43 -6.82 -3.60 12.96
C GLU A 43 -7.86 -4.70 12.73
N GLN A 44 -7.44 -5.97 12.76
CA GLN A 44 -8.34 -7.11 12.66
C GLN A 44 -9.42 -7.07 13.76
N LYS A 45 -9.04 -6.71 14.99
CA LYS A 45 -9.99 -6.58 16.11
C LYS A 45 -11.00 -5.46 15.90
N LEU A 46 -10.65 -4.38 15.20
CA LEU A 46 -11.58 -3.31 14.86
C LEU A 46 -12.56 -3.73 13.77
N ILE A 47 -12.06 -4.46 12.76
CA ILE A 47 -12.89 -5.06 11.72
C ILE A 47 -13.91 -6.02 12.33
N GLU A 48 -13.49 -6.88 13.26
CA GLU A 48 -14.38 -7.79 14.01
C GLU A 48 -15.44 -7.06 14.84
N LYS A 49 -15.17 -5.83 15.28
CA LYS A 49 -16.13 -4.97 15.99
C LYS A 49 -17.10 -4.23 15.05
N GLY A 50 -16.98 -4.43 13.74
CA GLY A 50 -17.84 -3.83 12.73
C GLY A 50 -17.31 -2.53 12.13
N MET A 51 -16.08 -2.13 12.44
CA MET A 51 -15.40 -1.07 11.71
C MET A 51 -15.14 -1.56 10.29
N LYS A 52 -15.33 -0.70 9.28
CA LYS A 52 -15.01 -1.12 7.93
C LYS A 52 -13.50 -0.97 7.71
N PRO A 53 -12.84 -1.87 6.95
CA PRO A 53 -11.42 -1.74 6.64
C PRO A 53 -11.07 -0.37 6.05
N GLU A 54 -11.97 0.17 5.22
CA GLU A 54 -11.90 1.51 4.65
C GLU A 54 -11.77 2.64 5.68
N ASP A 55 -12.30 2.48 6.88
CA ASP A 55 -12.19 3.52 7.90
C ASP A 55 -10.77 3.57 8.46
N LEU A 56 -10.02 2.47 8.43
CA LEU A 56 -8.67 2.36 9.01
C LEU A 56 -7.56 3.05 8.18
N ARG A 57 -7.88 3.65 7.02
CA ARG A 57 -6.90 4.18 6.05
C ARG A 57 -5.91 5.22 6.59
N HIS A 58 -6.37 6.12 7.45
CA HIS A 58 -5.52 7.20 7.99
C HIS A 58 -4.47 6.68 8.97
N LEU A 59 -4.62 5.45 9.43
CA LEU A 59 -3.74 4.81 10.40
C LEU A 59 -2.47 4.31 9.71
N CYS A 60 -2.58 3.73 8.51
CA CYS A 60 -1.42 3.33 7.72
C CYS A 60 -0.46 4.51 7.50
N ASP A 61 -0.99 5.71 7.25
CA ASP A 61 -0.17 6.92 7.05
C ASP A 61 0.60 7.30 8.33
N ILE A 62 -0.05 7.21 9.50
CA ILE A 62 0.61 7.46 10.80
C ILE A 62 1.64 6.37 11.10
N HIS A 63 1.35 5.10 10.82
CA HIS A 63 2.30 4.00 11.07
C HIS A 63 3.56 4.12 10.22
N MET A 64 3.39 4.44 8.94
CA MET A 64 4.52 4.67 8.04
C MET A 64 5.35 5.88 8.49
N GLU A 65 4.72 6.93 9.03
CA GLU A 65 5.43 8.08 9.60
C GLU A 65 6.24 7.70 10.84
N VAL A 66 5.66 6.93 11.77
CA VAL A 66 6.34 6.50 13.01
C VAL A 66 7.56 5.63 12.73
N LEU A 67 7.42 4.70 11.78
CA LEU A 67 8.46 3.72 11.49
C LEU A 67 9.42 4.16 10.39
N LYS A 68 9.26 5.37 9.86
CA LYS A 68 10.11 5.91 8.78
C LYS A 68 11.61 5.78 9.10
N ASP A 69 12.00 6.04 10.34
CA ASP A 69 13.40 5.93 10.78
C ASP A 69 13.94 4.48 10.66
N GLU A 70 13.10 3.46 10.85
CA GLU A 70 13.50 2.05 10.67
C GLU A 70 13.68 1.70 9.19
N LEU A 71 12.80 2.22 8.32
CA LEU A 71 12.96 2.06 6.87
C LEU A 71 14.23 2.76 6.37
N ASP A 72 14.52 3.95 6.89
CA ASP A 72 15.74 4.69 6.55
C ASP A 72 17.00 3.92 7.00
N LYS A 73 16.98 3.27 8.17
CA LYS A 73 18.08 2.37 8.59
C LYS A 73 18.24 1.17 7.66
N LEU A 74 17.16 0.62 7.12
CA LEU A 74 17.22 -0.44 6.12
C LEU A 74 17.81 0.09 4.81
N LYS A 75 17.35 1.25 4.32
CA LYS A 75 17.90 1.91 3.12
C LYS A 75 19.40 2.18 3.25
N MET A 76 19.91 2.52 4.45
CA MET A 76 21.35 2.72 4.69
C MET A 76 22.19 1.44 4.62
N LYS A 77 21.58 0.25 4.65
CA LYS A 77 22.29 -1.04 4.55
C LYS A 77 22.38 -1.56 3.11
N ILE A 78 21.74 -0.90 2.15
CA ILE A 78 21.65 -1.32 0.76
C ILE A 78 22.06 -0.18 -0.17
N ASP A 79 22.78 -0.51 -1.23
CA ASP A 79 23.25 0.49 -2.20
C ASP A 79 22.19 0.78 -3.28
N GLU A 80 22.36 1.91 -3.97
CA GLU A 80 21.59 2.22 -5.18
C GLU A 80 21.83 1.12 -6.25
N GLY A 81 20.76 0.65 -6.87
CA GLY A 81 20.78 -0.53 -7.75
C GLY A 81 20.56 -1.88 -7.04
N HIS A 82 20.45 -1.90 -5.71
CA HIS A 82 19.96 -3.08 -4.98
C HIS A 82 18.46 -3.32 -5.28
N VAL A 83 18.02 -4.59 -5.34
CA VAL A 83 16.61 -4.95 -5.65
C VAL A 83 15.65 -4.27 -4.67
N LEU A 84 15.88 -4.44 -3.36
CA LEU A 84 15.06 -3.79 -2.33
C LEU A 84 15.09 -2.26 -2.40
N TYR A 85 16.20 -1.65 -2.84
CA TYR A 85 16.26 -0.19 -2.98
C TYR A 85 15.25 0.27 -4.02
N THR A 86 15.18 -0.43 -5.15
CA THR A 86 14.22 -0.13 -6.22
C THR A 86 12.78 -0.36 -5.77
N LEU A 87 12.50 -1.49 -5.10
CA LEU A 87 11.15 -1.79 -4.62
C LEU A 87 10.66 -0.72 -3.62
N ILE A 88 11.50 -0.31 -2.68
CA ILE A 88 11.13 0.72 -1.70
C ILE A 88 10.95 2.09 -2.38
N ALA A 89 11.78 2.43 -3.37
CA ALA A 89 11.61 3.68 -4.13
C ALA A 89 10.28 3.70 -4.91
N GLU A 90 9.84 2.56 -5.43
CA GLU A 90 8.54 2.44 -6.08
C GLU A 90 7.37 2.53 -5.09
N HIS A 91 7.54 2.08 -3.85
CA HIS A 91 6.55 2.29 -2.79
C HIS A 91 6.29 3.76 -2.54
N ASP A 92 7.34 4.60 -2.52
CA ASP A 92 7.19 6.04 -2.31
C ASP A 92 6.27 6.67 -3.38
N GLU A 93 6.41 6.26 -4.65
CA GLU A 93 5.52 6.70 -5.75
C GLU A 93 4.11 6.13 -5.63
N ILE A 94 3.96 4.84 -5.31
CA ILE A 94 2.65 4.19 -5.14
C ILE A 94 1.86 4.89 -4.03
N LEU A 95 2.48 5.18 -2.89
CA LEU A 95 1.86 5.90 -1.78
C LEU A 95 1.39 7.31 -2.18
N GLY A 96 2.17 7.99 -3.04
CA GLY A 96 1.76 9.25 -3.67
C GLY A 96 0.48 9.10 -4.50
N PHE A 97 0.41 8.08 -5.34
CA PHE A 97 -0.79 7.79 -6.15
C PHE A 97 -2.01 7.44 -5.30
N LEU A 98 -1.83 6.70 -4.21
CA LEU A 98 -2.94 6.34 -3.31
C LEU A 98 -3.51 7.57 -2.59
N THR A 99 -2.63 8.48 -2.15
CA THR A 99 -3.04 9.76 -1.54
C THR A 99 -3.82 10.63 -2.52
N GLU A 100 -3.36 10.67 -3.77
CA GLU A 100 -4.06 11.38 -4.82
C GLU A 100 -5.41 10.72 -5.16
N LEU A 101 -5.48 9.38 -5.20
CA LEU A 101 -6.70 8.65 -5.51
C LEU A 101 -7.79 8.92 -4.48
N ASP A 102 -7.43 8.91 -3.19
CA ASP A 102 -8.36 9.20 -2.10
C ASP A 102 -8.92 10.63 -2.22
N SER A 103 -8.03 11.61 -2.42
CA SER A 103 -8.40 13.02 -2.60
C SER A 103 -9.23 13.26 -3.86
N LEU A 104 -8.91 12.58 -4.96
CA LEU A 104 -9.63 12.69 -6.22
C LEU A 104 -11.01 12.05 -6.13
N ASN A 105 -11.13 10.88 -5.48
CA ASN A 105 -12.41 10.23 -5.24
C ASN A 105 -13.33 11.17 -4.44
N LEU A 106 -12.86 11.78 -3.33
CA LEU A 106 -13.65 12.74 -2.55
C LEU A 106 -14.20 13.88 -3.42
N ARG A 107 -13.35 14.50 -4.26
CA ARG A 107 -13.79 15.56 -5.17
C ARG A 107 -14.87 15.08 -6.16
N ILE A 108 -14.71 13.88 -6.72
CA ILE A 108 -15.70 13.28 -7.63
C ILE A 108 -17.01 12.96 -6.88
N GLN A 109 -16.93 12.55 -5.61
CA GLN A 109 -18.11 12.34 -4.76
C GLN A 109 -18.90 13.62 -4.52
N ASP A 110 -18.27 14.79 -4.57
CA ASP A 110 -18.94 16.09 -4.43
C ASP A 110 -19.51 16.64 -5.76
N MET A 111 -19.23 15.99 -6.89
CA MET A 111 -19.75 16.43 -8.20
C MET A 111 -21.22 16.01 -8.40
N ASP A 112 -22.02 16.92 -8.97
CA ASP A 112 -23.43 16.67 -9.33
C ASP A 112 -23.59 15.86 -10.62
N ARG A 113 -22.64 16.00 -11.56
CA ARG A 113 -22.71 15.36 -12.88
C ARG A 113 -21.32 15.07 -13.44
N TYR A 114 -21.27 14.07 -14.32
CA TYR A 114 -20.11 13.81 -15.16
C TYR A 114 -19.85 14.95 -16.15
N ASP A 115 -18.59 15.38 -16.27
CA ASP A 115 -18.11 16.25 -17.33
C ASP A 115 -16.82 15.68 -17.92
N LYS A 116 -16.90 15.22 -19.16
CA LYS A 116 -15.75 14.63 -19.89
C LYS A 116 -14.55 15.56 -20.03
N ASN A 117 -14.76 16.87 -19.93
CA ASN A 117 -13.70 17.86 -20.07
C ASN A 117 -13.07 18.24 -18.73
N SER A 118 -13.66 17.81 -17.60
CA SER A 118 -13.13 18.09 -16.27
C SER A 118 -11.78 17.40 -16.07
N ASP A 119 -10.91 18.06 -15.32
CA ASP A 119 -9.55 17.57 -15.08
C ASP A 119 -9.56 16.37 -14.12
N GLU A 120 -10.56 16.25 -13.26
CA GLU A 120 -10.77 15.11 -12.37
C GLU A 120 -10.85 13.78 -13.14
N PHE A 121 -11.62 13.71 -14.23
CA PHE A 121 -11.76 12.47 -15.00
C PHE A 121 -10.56 12.16 -15.89
N LYS A 122 -9.84 13.18 -16.37
CA LYS A 122 -8.55 12.97 -17.06
C LYS A 122 -7.55 12.41 -16.06
N ARG A 123 -7.47 13.01 -14.88
CA ARG A 123 -6.55 12.59 -13.85
C ARG A 123 -6.87 11.20 -13.31
N LEU A 124 -8.13 10.86 -13.16
CA LEU A 124 -8.54 9.51 -12.75
C LEU A 124 -8.06 8.44 -13.73
N LYS A 125 -8.13 8.72 -15.05
CA LYS A 125 -7.63 7.80 -16.08
C LYS A 125 -6.11 7.61 -15.95
N GLU A 126 -5.36 8.70 -15.88
CA GLU A 126 -3.90 8.66 -15.70
C GLU A 126 -3.51 7.89 -14.43
N LEU A 127 -4.15 8.23 -13.30
CA LEU A 127 -3.87 7.64 -12.02
C LEU A 127 -4.20 6.14 -11.99
N SER A 128 -5.31 5.73 -12.62
CA SER A 128 -5.66 4.32 -12.73
C SER A 128 -4.64 3.51 -13.54
N LEU A 129 -4.00 4.12 -14.55
CA LEU A 129 -2.94 3.48 -15.32
C LEU A 129 -1.63 3.39 -14.53
N ASN A 130 -1.27 4.45 -13.79
CA ASN A 130 -0.10 4.44 -12.91
C ASN A 130 -0.24 3.38 -11.81
N ILE A 131 -1.37 3.34 -11.12
CA ILE A 131 -1.64 2.32 -10.09
C ILE A 131 -1.62 0.92 -10.69
N LEU A 132 -2.21 0.71 -11.88
CA LEU A 132 -2.13 -0.57 -12.57
C LEU A 132 -0.69 -0.93 -12.98
N SER A 133 0.17 0.04 -13.27
CA SER A 133 1.57 -0.22 -13.59
C SER A 133 2.35 -0.83 -12.40
N ALA A 134 1.86 -0.71 -11.16
CA ALA A 134 2.44 -1.39 -10.00
C ALA A 134 2.40 -2.93 -10.12
N GLU A 135 1.67 -3.50 -11.08
CA GLU A 135 1.76 -4.96 -11.35
C GLU A 135 3.17 -5.43 -11.68
N LYS A 136 4.02 -4.57 -12.27
CA LYS A 136 5.43 -4.90 -12.51
C LYS A 136 6.26 -4.94 -11.24
N HIS A 137 5.87 -4.19 -10.22
CA HIS A 137 6.45 -4.28 -8.89
C HIS A 137 6.13 -5.65 -8.27
N HIS A 138 4.84 -5.96 -8.13
CA HIS A 138 4.38 -7.23 -7.54
C HIS A 138 4.91 -8.45 -8.31
N GLN A 139 5.00 -8.37 -9.64
CA GLN A 139 5.58 -9.46 -10.43
C GLN A 139 7.05 -9.72 -10.05
N ARG A 140 7.86 -8.68 -9.84
CA ARG A 140 9.26 -8.85 -9.39
C ARG A 140 9.33 -9.41 -7.98
N GLU A 141 8.40 -9.04 -7.11
CA GLU A 141 8.33 -9.66 -5.79
C GLU A 141 7.98 -11.14 -5.89
N GLU A 142 6.90 -11.50 -6.57
CA GLU A 142 6.40 -12.87 -6.69
C GLU A 142 7.38 -13.80 -7.42
N ASP A 143 7.89 -13.36 -8.56
CA ASP A 143 8.69 -14.16 -9.48
C ASP A 143 10.19 -14.08 -9.16
N VAL A 144 10.64 -13.21 -8.25
CA VAL A 144 12.06 -13.06 -7.90
C VAL A 144 12.28 -13.10 -6.40
N LEU A 145 11.87 -12.08 -5.65
CA LEU A 145 12.18 -11.94 -4.23
C LEU A 145 11.57 -13.08 -3.40
N PHE A 146 10.28 -13.36 -3.60
CA PHE A 146 9.53 -14.35 -2.84
C PHE A 146 10.04 -15.75 -3.12
N LEU A 147 10.38 -16.08 -4.38
CA LEU A 147 11.00 -17.37 -4.70
C LEU A 147 12.33 -17.55 -3.95
N GLU A 148 13.10 -16.48 -3.78
CA GLU A 148 14.39 -16.54 -3.10
C GLU A 148 14.26 -16.64 -1.58
N MET A 149 13.22 -16.03 -1.01
CA MET A 149 12.81 -16.21 0.38
C MET A 149 12.26 -17.62 0.64
N GLU A 150 11.49 -18.18 -0.30
CA GLU A 150 10.92 -19.53 -0.20
C GLU A 150 12.00 -20.62 -0.23
N LYS A 151 13.09 -20.43 -0.99
CA LYS A 151 14.28 -21.31 -0.94
C LYS A 151 14.94 -21.37 0.45
N ARG A 152 14.62 -20.40 1.32
CA ARG A 152 15.10 -20.28 2.70
C ARG A 152 14.01 -20.57 3.72
N ASP A 153 12.99 -21.34 3.31
CA ASP A 153 11.87 -21.79 4.14
C ASP A 153 10.91 -20.68 4.64
N ILE A 154 11.00 -19.46 4.08
CA ILE A 154 10.08 -18.36 4.40
C ILE A 154 8.89 -18.41 3.43
N THR A 155 8.00 -19.39 3.62
CA THR A 155 6.88 -19.66 2.69
C THR A 155 5.52 -19.12 3.17
N GLY A 156 5.35 -18.95 4.48
CA GLY A 156 4.12 -18.45 5.09
C GLY A 156 3.81 -17.00 4.68
N PRO A 157 4.70 -16.04 4.96
CA PRO A 157 4.52 -14.64 4.58
C PRO A 157 4.34 -14.45 3.07
N THR A 158 5.22 -15.05 2.24
CA THR A 158 5.16 -14.88 0.78
C THR A 158 3.85 -15.37 0.17
N ARG A 159 3.27 -16.45 0.72
CA ARG A 159 1.96 -16.95 0.31
C ARG A 159 0.84 -15.95 0.61
N ILE A 160 0.85 -15.31 1.77
CA ILE A 160 -0.17 -14.30 2.13
C ILE A 160 -0.04 -13.08 1.22
N MET A 161 1.18 -12.60 0.98
CA MET A 161 1.43 -11.46 0.08
C MET A 161 0.92 -11.75 -1.35
N LYS A 162 1.17 -12.95 -1.89
CA LYS A 162 0.63 -13.39 -3.19
C LYS A 162 -0.90 -13.36 -3.24
N MET A 163 -1.58 -13.78 -2.17
CA MET A 163 -3.05 -13.71 -2.09
C MET A 163 -3.55 -12.26 -2.10
N GLU A 164 -2.89 -11.37 -1.36
CA GLU A 164 -3.21 -9.95 -1.36
C GLU A 164 -2.95 -9.30 -2.73
N HIS A 165 -1.86 -9.68 -3.42
CA HIS A 165 -1.60 -9.25 -4.80
C HIS A 165 -2.71 -9.66 -5.76
N ASP A 166 -3.21 -10.89 -5.69
CA ASP A 166 -4.30 -11.37 -6.55
C ASP A 166 -5.56 -10.50 -6.37
N GLU A 167 -5.95 -10.22 -5.13
CA GLU A 167 -7.12 -9.37 -4.85
C GLU A 167 -6.89 -7.92 -5.30
N LEU A 168 -5.73 -7.35 -5.01
CA LEU A 168 -5.37 -5.99 -5.42
C LEU A 168 -5.32 -5.84 -6.95
N ARG A 169 -4.79 -6.84 -7.67
CA ARG A 169 -4.72 -6.88 -9.13
C ARG A 169 -6.11 -6.78 -9.75
N GLU A 170 -7.06 -7.57 -9.28
CA GLU A 170 -8.46 -7.50 -9.74
C GLU A 170 -9.05 -6.10 -9.54
N ARG A 171 -8.80 -5.49 -8.37
CA ARG A 171 -9.34 -4.16 -8.04
C ARG A 171 -8.68 -3.05 -8.86
N LYS A 172 -7.38 -3.13 -9.13
CA LYS A 172 -6.66 -2.18 -9.99
C LYS A 172 -7.17 -2.23 -11.43
N HIS A 173 -7.45 -3.43 -11.95
CA HIS A 173 -8.12 -3.58 -13.24
C HIS A 173 -9.52 -2.96 -13.24
N LEU A 174 -10.31 -3.21 -12.20
CA LEU A 174 -11.64 -2.60 -12.06
C LEU A 174 -11.58 -1.07 -11.98
N LEU A 175 -10.63 -0.49 -11.24
CA LEU A 175 -10.42 0.97 -11.18
C LEU A 175 -10.15 1.54 -12.58
N LYS A 176 -9.28 0.88 -13.34
CA LYS A 176 -8.95 1.28 -14.72
C LYS A 176 -10.15 1.14 -15.65
N ASP A 177 -10.95 0.10 -15.54
CA ASP A 177 -12.15 -0.05 -16.36
C ASP A 177 -13.23 0.98 -15.99
N LEU A 178 -13.41 1.27 -14.70
CA LEU A 178 -14.30 2.35 -14.25
C LEU A 178 -13.85 3.72 -14.76
N SER A 179 -12.57 4.05 -14.67
CA SER A 179 -12.04 5.35 -15.10
C SER A 179 -12.20 5.59 -16.61
N HIS A 180 -12.20 4.52 -17.41
CA HIS A 180 -12.41 4.59 -18.86
C HIS A 180 -13.88 4.40 -19.26
N GLY A 181 -14.72 3.88 -18.36
CA GLY A 181 -16.11 3.51 -18.61
C GLY A 181 -17.17 4.52 -18.15
N VAL A 182 -16.78 5.64 -17.54
CA VAL A 182 -17.71 6.61 -16.91
C VAL A 182 -18.87 7.03 -17.82
N GLU A 183 -18.60 7.24 -19.11
CA GLU A 183 -19.59 7.71 -20.09
C GLU A 183 -20.66 6.67 -20.46
N TYR A 184 -20.46 5.41 -20.08
CA TYR A 184 -21.34 4.28 -20.42
C TYR A 184 -22.19 3.80 -19.23
N MET A 185 -22.20 4.53 -18.11
CA MET A 185 -22.99 4.19 -16.94
C MET A 185 -23.62 5.42 -16.29
N GLU A 186 -24.65 5.21 -15.48
CA GLU A 186 -25.26 6.28 -14.71
C GLU A 186 -24.26 6.86 -13.71
N PHE A 187 -24.20 8.19 -13.60
CA PHE A 187 -23.13 8.85 -12.82
C PHE A 187 -23.19 8.51 -11.33
N GLY A 188 -24.39 8.32 -10.77
CA GLY A 188 -24.55 7.86 -9.40
C GLY A 188 -24.04 6.43 -9.17
N GLU A 189 -24.23 5.54 -10.15
CA GLU A 189 -23.69 4.17 -10.11
C GLU A 189 -22.16 4.20 -10.20
N PHE A 190 -21.61 5.01 -11.11
CA PHE A 190 -20.17 5.23 -11.23
C PHE A 190 -19.57 5.69 -9.90
N LYS A 191 -20.16 6.73 -9.28
CA LYS A 191 -19.69 7.27 -7.99
C LYS A 191 -19.63 6.20 -6.91
N SER A 192 -20.68 5.38 -6.79
CA SER A 192 -20.73 4.30 -5.80
C SER A 192 -19.64 3.25 -6.05
N LYS A 193 -19.43 2.84 -7.30
CA LYS A 193 -18.41 1.83 -7.66
C LYS A 193 -16.99 2.38 -7.51
N LEU A 194 -16.76 3.62 -7.92
CA LEU A 194 -15.48 4.30 -7.75
C LEU A 194 -15.13 4.43 -6.28
N ASP A 195 -16.10 4.81 -5.44
CA ASP A 195 -15.88 4.96 -4.00
C ASP A 195 -15.44 3.63 -3.38
N GLU A 196 -16.21 2.55 -3.59
CA GLU A 196 -15.88 1.22 -3.06
C GLU A 196 -14.47 0.77 -3.50
N VAL A 197 -14.16 0.86 -4.80
CA VAL A 197 -12.90 0.38 -5.34
C VAL A 197 -11.72 1.22 -4.90
N SER A 198 -11.86 2.56 -4.90
CA SER A 198 -10.80 3.47 -4.45
C SER A 198 -10.50 3.23 -2.98
N LYS A 199 -11.56 3.13 -2.16
CA LYS A 199 -11.45 2.89 -0.73
C LYS A 199 -10.74 1.58 -0.40
N TYR A 200 -11.08 0.52 -1.13
CA TYR A 200 -10.42 -0.78 -1.00
C TYR A 200 -8.94 -0.70 -1.38
N ILE A 201 -8.61 -0.14 -2.55
CA ILE A 201 -7.23 -0.08 -3.04
C ILE A 201 -6.36 0.76 -2.09
N VAL A 202 -6.83 1.95 -1.69
CA VAL A 202 -6.07 2.86 -0.82
C VAL A 202 -5.78 2.21 0.53
N PHE A 203 -6.75 1.51 1.12
CA PHE A 203 -6.53 0.82 2.39
C PHE A 203 -5.55 -0.35 2.23
N ASN A 204 -5.92 -1.33 1.39
CA ASN A 204 -5.20 -2.59 1.36
C ASN A 204 -3.79 -2.43 0.78
N LEU A 205 -3.57 -1.55 -0.21
CA LEU A 205 -2.23 -1.38 -0.76
C LEU A 205 -1.30 -0.60 0.19
N ARG A 206 -1.82 0.30 1.03
CA ARG A 206 -1.01 0.95 2.07
C ARG A 206 -0.61 -0.03 3.18
N ASP A 207 -1.54 -0.85 3.63
CA ASP A 207 -1.26 -1.92 4.61
C ASP A 207 -0.27 -2.95 4.05
N HIS A 208 -0.43 -3.31 2.77
CA HIS A 208 0.48 -4.20 2.06
C HIS A 208 1.92 -3.66 2.02
N ILE A 209 2.09 -2.42 1.57
CA ILE A 209 3.39 -1.73 1.53
C ILE A 209 4.01 -1.62 2.93
N TYR A 210 3.19 -1.44 3.96
CA TYR A 210 3.65 -1.45 5.34
C TYR A 210 4.24 -2.81 5.74
N LYS A 211 3.54 -3.91 5.44
CA LYS A 211 4.06 -5.27 5.70
C LYS A 211 5.36 -5.53 4.95
N GLU A 212 5.48 -5.03 3.72
CA GLU A 212 6.69 -5.17 2.91
C GLU A 212 7.87 -4.43 3.53
N ASN A 213 7.72 -3.12 3.70
CA ASN A 213 8.78 -2.24 4.18
C ASN A 213 9.28 -2.60 5.58
N TYR A 214 8.39 -3.04 6.47
CA TYR A 214 8.69 -3.17 7.89
C TYR A 214 8.75 -4.60 8.42
N ILE A 215 8.34 -5.59 7.63
CA ILE A 215 8.41 -7.01 8.02
C ILE A 215 9.15 -7.80 6.96
N LEU A 216 8.65 -7.79 5.73
CA LEU A 216 9.08 -8.73 4.69
C LEU A 216 10.49 -8.39 4.17
N TYR A 217 10.75 -7.13 3.84
CA TYR A 217 12.05 -6.69 3.32
C TYR A 217 13.17 -6.77 4.35
N PRO A 218 12.97 -6.37 5.64
CA PRO A 218 13.94 -6.67 6.68
C PRO A 218 14.22 -8.17 6.80
N THR A 219 13.19 -9.02 6.81
CA THR A 219 13.34 -10.47 6.88
C THR A 219 14.12 -11.03 5.68
N ALA A 220 13.84 -10.52 4.47
CA ALA A 220 14.54 -10.91 3.25
C ALA A 220 16.03 -10.52 3.33
N LEU A 221 16.33 -9.30 3.75
CA LEU A 221 17.69 -8.80 3.88
C LEU A 221 18.50 -9.59 4.92
N GLU A 222 17.87 -9.97 6.04
CA GLU A 222 18.52 -10.80 7.07
C GLU A 222 18.75 -12.24 6.63
N SER A 223 17.89 -12.78 5.77
CA SER A 223 17.93 -14.20 5.37
C SER A 223 18.74 -14.46 4.10
N ILE A 224 18.87 -13.47 3.21
CA ILE A 224 19.62 -13.57 1.95
C ILE A 224 21.00 -12.94 2.15
N ASP A 225 21.92 -13.77 2.63
CA ASP A 225 23.29 -13.42 3.04
C ASP A 225 24.30 -13.37 1.88
N GLN A 226 23.98 -13.97 0.73
CA GLN A 226 24.86 -14.08 -0.42
C GLN A 226 24.70 -12.87 -1.36
N ILE A 227 25.76 -12.07 -1.51
CA ILE A 227 25.75 -10.89 -2.39
C ILE A 227 25.45 -11.25 -3.85
N ASP A 228 25.97 -12.38 -4.34
CA ASP A 228 25.74 -12.86 -5.71
C ASP A 228 24.25 -13.18 -5.97
N ALA A 229 23.50 -13.56 -4.93
CA ALA A 229 22.06 -13.81 -5.06
C ALA A 229 21.28 -12.53 -5.36
N TRP A 230 21.69 -11.39 -4.79
CA TRP A 230 21.07 -10.10 -5.06
C TRP A 230 21.35 -9.60 -6.48
N ASP A 231 22.56 -9.83 -6.99
CA ASP A 231 22.89 -9.54 -8.40
C ASP A 231 22.11 -10.42 -9.38
N GLU A 232 21.95 -11.71 -9.09
CA GLU A 232 21.11 -12.61 -9.90
C GLU A 232 19.64 -12.17 -9.89
N MET A 233 19.11 -11.81 -8.71
CA MET A 233 17.75 -11.28 -8.59
C MET A 233 17.58 -9.99 -9.37
N ARG A 234 18.56 -9.07 -9.34
CA ARG A 234 18.51 -7.85 -10.16
C ARG A 234 18.37 -8.17 -11.64
N ASN A 235 19.17 -9.08 -12.18
CA ASN A 235 19.09 -9.45 -13.60
C ASN A 235 17.71 -10.05 -13.96
N ARG A 236 17.12 -10.85 -13.07
CA ARG A 236 15.77 -11.40 -13.27
C ARG A 236 14.69 -10.32 -13.19
N CYS A 237 14.88 -9.31 -12.33
CA CYS A 237 14.02 -8.13 -12.29
C CYS A 237 14.12 -7.32 -13.59
N ASP A 238 15.33 -7.16 -14.16
CA ASP A 238 15.54 -6.49 -15.45
C ASP A 238 14.77 -7.21 -16.59
N ASP A 239 14.78 -8.54 -16.59
CA ASP A 239 14.04 -9.35 -17.58
C ASP A 239 12.51 -9.17 -17.47
N ILE A 240 11.98 -8.96 -16.26
CA ILE A 240 10.55 -8.69 -16.02
C ILE A 240 10.20 -7.25 -16.44
N GLY A 241 11.12 -6.31 -16.21
CA GLY A 241 10.93 -4.88 -16.40
C GLY A 241 10.34 -4.17 -15.18
N TYR A 242 10.27 -2.84 -15.30
CA TYR A 242 9.99 -1.92 -14.20
C TYR A 242 8.65 -1.21 -14.36
N CYS A 243 8.16 -0.60 -13.28
CA CYS A 243 6.98 0.25 -13.32
C CYS A 243 7.23 1.49 -14.19
N SER A 244 6.19 2.07 -14.78
CA SER A 244 6.32 3.28 -15.61
C SER A 244 6.81 4.52 -14.83
N PHE A 245 6.77 4.44 -13.51
CA PHE A 245 7.17 5.48 -12.56
C PHE A 245 8.40 5.08 -11.74
N THR A 246 9.04 3.93 -12.03
CA THR A 246 10.28 3.56 -11.36
C THR A 246 11.30 4.70 -11.56
N PRO A 247 11.85 5.27 -10.47
CA PRO A 247 12.82 6.35 -10.60
C PRO A 247 14.01 5.93 -11.46
N ASN A 248 14.51 6.85 -12.29
CA ASN A 248 15.77 6.61 -13.00
C ASN A 248 16.89 6.56 -11.95
N MET A 249 17.44 5.37 -11.74
CA MET A 249 18.56 5.07 -10.84
C MET A 249 19.79 4.71 -11.68
#